data_AF-A0A4Y3II76-F1
#
_entry.id   AF-A0A4Y3II76-F1
#
_cell.length_a   1.000
_cell.length_b   1.000
_cell.length_c   1.000
_cell.angle_alpha   90.00
_cell.angle_beta   90.00
_cell.angle_gamma   90.00
#
_symmetry.space_group_name_H-M   'P 1'
#
loop_
_entity.id
_entity.type
_entity.pdbx_description
1 polymer ?
#
loop_
_entity_poly.entity_id
_entity_poly.type
_entity_poly.pdbx_seq_one_letter_code
_entity_poly.pdbx_strand_id
1 'polypeptide(L)'
;MKIDKKVQLSHASIKANTKHRLNNDYTILTRGEDIKAVNCSDLSVAEEVITDLKSVGFTVVMQIVAISRNNAIVEYKESIKLSPIEEANLTIRKANQRISDLKLESQLQDEKLNRLRNTKAITEERLTYALEAKRKLESEMGNLKATIVMKENEINLLKLKLRSGSASLSDLQLLGFKHNPTLSDLKVKYKRLTTIYHPDKGGCDVMMAKINSAYTRLRAVT
;
A
#
# COMPACT_ATOMS: atom_id res chain seq x y z
N MET A 1 10.95 72.45 8.97
CA MET A 1 9.59 72.83 8.52
C MET A 1 8.68 72.79 9.73
N LYS A 2 8.12 73.95 10.11
CA LYS A 2 7.11 74.14 11.17
C LYS A 2 5.77 73.60 10.69
N ILE A 3 4.94 73.05 11.58
CA ILE A 3 3.57 73.54 11.88
C ILE A 3 3.17 73.07 13.30
N ASP A 4 3.23 73.97 14.29
CA ASP A 4 2.44 73.88 15.52
C ASP A 4 1.22 74.80 15.38
N LYS A 5 0.02 74.24 15.40
CA LYS A 5 -1.23 75.01 15.48
C LYS A 5 -1.77 74.96 16.91
N LYS A 6 -1.45 76.00 17.68
CA LYS A 6 -2.20 76.41 18.87
C LYS A 6 -3.59 76.87 18.42
N VAL A 7 -4.65 76.22 18.91
CA VAL A 7 -6.02 76.73 18.84
C VAL A 7 -6.29 77.51 20.12
N GLN A 8 -6.48 78.82 19.95
CA GLN A 8 -6.91 79.77 20.97
C GLN A 8 -8.39 79.53 21.30
N LEU A 9 -8.70 79.31 22.57
CA LEU A 9 -10.07 79.38 23.09
C LEU A 9 -10.35 80.84 23.46
N SER A 10 -11.30 81.46 22.76
CA SER A 10 -11.77 82.81 23.02
C SER A 10 -12.67 82.84 24.25
N HIS A 11 -12.27 83.65 25.24
CA HIS A 11 -13.09 84.03 26.39
C HIS A 11 -14.24 84.94 25.93
N ALA A 12 -15.44 84.38 25.76
CA ALA A 12 -16.66 85.16 25.70
C ALA A 12 -17.26 85.25 27.12
N SER A 13 -17.13 86.44 27.71
CA SER A 13 -17.78 86.82 28.97
C SER A 13 -19.30 86.73 28.83
N ILE A 14 -19.92 85.78 29.53
CA ILE A 14 -21.38 85.76 29.70
C ILE A 14 -21.71 86.70 30.85
N LYS A 15 -22.36 87.80 30.48
CA LYS A 15 -22.84 88.86 31.35
C LYS A 15 -23.74 88.30 32.45
N ALA A 16 -23.52 88.77 33.68
CA ALA A 16 -24.41 88.59 34.81
C ALA A 16 -25.82 89.06 34.44
N ASN A 17 -26.80 88.15 34.52
CA ASN A 17 -28.20 88.47 34.28
C ASN A 17 -28.96 88.42 35.62
N THR A 18 -29.25 89.62 36.10
CA THR A 18 -30.46 90.07 36.80
C THR A 18 -31.31 88.99 37.49
N LYS A 19 -31.27 88.98 38.84
CA LYS A 19 -32.20 88.24 39.69
C LYS A 19 -33.64 88.76 39.47
N HIS A 20 -34.43 88.04 38.69
CA HIS A 20 -35.88 88.08 38.78
C HIS A 20 -36.36 86.89 39.61
N ARG A 21 -36.95 87.19 40.78
CA ARG A 21 -37.79 86.26 41.54
C ARG A 21 -39.04 85.98 40.70
N LEU A 22 -39.17 84.76 40.20
CA LEU A 22 -40.44 84.17 39.78
C LEU A 22 -40.50 82.73 40.29
N ASN A 23 -41.69 82.32 40.68
CA ASN A 23 -42.07 81.10 41.40
C ASN A 23 -41.36 79.82 40.93
N ASN A 24 -41.06 78.97 41.92
CA ASN A 24 -40.76 77.55 41.74
C ASN A 24 -41.85 76.91 40.86
N ASP A 25 -41.43 76.15 39.83
CA ASP A 25 -42.12 74.97 39.26
C ASP A 25 -41.83 74.74 37.76
N TYR A 26 -40.92 75.52 37.15
CA TYR A 26 -40.49 75.28 35.76
C TYR A 26 -38.98 75.19 35.65
N THR A 27 -38.51 74.06 35.10
CA THR A 27 -37.11 73.88 34.69
C THR A 27 -37.03 74.04 33.18
N ILE A 28 -36.33 75.07 32.70
CA ILE A 28 -36.15 75.33 31.27
C ILE A 28 -35.04 74.40 30.74
N LEU A 29 -35.38 73.49 29.83
CA LEU A 29 -34.43 72.63 29.14
C LEU A 29 -34.27 73.12 27.68
N THR A 30 -33.06 73.52 27.30
CA THR A 30 -32.76 74.00 25.94
C THR A 30 -32.06 72.91 25.11
N ARG A 31 -32.59 72.63 23.91
CA ARG A 31 -31.94 71.83 22.87
C ARG A 31 -32.18 72.48 21.51
N GLY A 32 -31.22 73.29 21.02
CA GLY A 32 -31.39 74.02 19.76
C GLY A 32 -32.50 75.10 19.80
N GLU A 33 -32.81 75.70 18.65
CA GLU A 33 -33.66 76.91 18.53
C GLU A 33 -35.14 76.75 18.91
N ASP A 34 -35.60 75.55 19.31
CA ASP A 34 -36.97 75.33 19.78
C ASP A 34 -37.05 75.17 21.30
N ILE A 35 -37.64 76.17 21.97
CA ILE A 35 -37.92 76.16 23.41
C ILE A 35 -39.32 75.58 23.63
N LYS A 36 -39.42 74.40 24.25
CA LYS A 36 -40.69 73.87 24.79
C LYS A 36 -40.67 73.98 26.32
N ALA A 37 -41.57 74.78 26.87
CA ALA A 37 -41.86 74.81 28.30
C ALA A 37 -42.82 73.66 28.64
N VAL A 38 -42.42 72.78 29.56
CA VAL A 38 -43.25 71.67 30.07
C VAL A 38 -43.64 72.01 31.50
N ASN A 39 -44.95 71.93 31.81
CA ASN A 39 -45.48 72.13 33.15
C ASN A 39 -45.27 70.84 33.96
N CYS A 40 -44.41 70.90 34.98
CA CYS A 40 -43.98 69.74 35.77
C CYS A 40 -44.79 69.57 37.05
N SER A 41 -46.12 69.63 36.97
CA SER A 41 -47.00 69.34 38.12
C SER A 41 -47.13 67.84 38.40
N ASP A 42 -46.81 66.98 37.42
CA ASP A 42 -46.87 65.52 37.52
C ASP A 42 -45.46 64.91 37.57
N LEU A 43 -45.10 64.39 38.75
CA LEU A 43 -43.82 63.72 39.03
C LEU A 43 -43.51 62.59 38.03
N SER A 44 -44.56 61.90 37.56
CA SER A 44 -44.49 60.79 36.61
C SER A 44 -43.94 61.20 35.23
N VAL A 45 -44.29 62.39 34.74
CA VAL A 45 -43.86 62.86 33.40
C VAL A 45 -42.40 63.30 33.43
N ALA A 46 -41.96 63.89 34.55
CA ALA A 46 -40.56 64.25 34.74
C ALA A 46 -39.65 63.01 34.81
N GLU A 47 -40.08 61.94 35.47
CA GLU A 47 -39.31 60.68 35.56
C GLU A 47 -39.17 59.98 34.21
N GLU A 48 -40.21 59.97 33.38
CA GLU A 48 -40.18 59.41 32.03
C GLU A 48 -39.18 60.15 31.12
N VAL A 49 -39.24 61.48 31.10
CA VAL A 49 -38.31 62.33 30.31
C VAL A 49 -36.87 62.16 30.78
N ILE A 50 -36.63 62.04 32.09
CA ILE A 50 -35.29 61.78 32.64
C ILE A 50 -34.77 60.40 32.21
N THR A 51 -35.64 59.39 32.19
CA THR A 51 -35.28 58.03 31.79
C THR A 51 -34.93 57.95 30.30
N ASP A 52 -35.71 58.63 29.46
CA ASP A 52 -35.44 58.73 28.03
C ASP A 52 -34.13 59.48 27.74
N LEU A 53 -33.88 60.61 28.42
CA LEU A 53 -32.62 61.34 28.28
C LEU A 53 -31.42 60.51 28.73
N LYS A 54 -31.55 59.70 29.78
CA LYS A 54 -30.51 58.74 30.22
C LYS A 54 -30.28 57.64 29.17
N SER A 55 -31.34 57.08 28.59
CA SER A 55 -31.28 56.06 27.54
C SER A 55 -30.60 56.58 26.26
N VAL A 56 -30.97 57.79 25.82
CA VAL A 56 -30.36 58.46 24.68
C VAL A 56 -28.89 58.80 24.97
N GLY A 57 -28.60 59.34 26.16
CA GLY A 57 -27.23 59.63 26.59
C GLY A 57 -26.34 58.37 26.61
N PHE A 58 -26.86 57.26 27.13
CA PHE A 58 -26.16 55.97 27.12
C PHE A 58 -25.90 55.48 25.69
N THR A 59 -26.88 55.60 24.80
CA THR A 59 -26.74 55.22 23.39
C THR A 59 -25.64 56.01 22.70
N VAL A 60 -25.58 57.33 22.92
CA VAL A 60 -24.54 58.19 22.35
C VAL A 60 -23.15 57.82 22.89
N VAL A 61 -23.02 57.57 24.20
CA VAL A 61 -21.75 57.12 24.80
C VAL A 61 -21.30 55.79 24.20
N MET A 62 -22.21 54.82 24.05
CA MET A 62 -21.91 53.53 23.44
C MET A 62 -21.43 53.66 21.98
N GLN A 63 -22.03 54.56 21.20
CA GLN A 63 -21.59 54.85 19.84
C GLN A 63 -20.18 55.46 19.82
N ILE A 64 -19.90 56.43 20.69
CA ILE A 64 -18.57 57.05 20.81
C ILE A 64 -17.51 56.02 21.19
N VAL A 65 -17.82 55.14 22.16
CA VAL A 65 -16.92 54.05 22.57
C VAL A 65 -16.68 53.07 21.43
N ALA A 66 -17.72 52.71 20.67
CA ALA A 66 -17.59 51.83 19.51
C ALA A 66 -16.70 52.43 18.41
N ILE A 67 -16.88 53.73 18.12
CA ILE A 67 -16.04 54.46 17.15
C ILE A 67 -14.59 54.50 17.63
N SER A 68 -14.36 54.87 18.90
CA SER A 68 -13.01 54.93 19.48
C SER A 68 -12.31 53.57 19.44
N ARG A 69 -13.05 52.49 19.74
CA ARG A 69 -12.53 51.12 19.66
C ARG A 69 -12.15 50.74 18.23
N ASN A 70 -12.99 51.06 17.25
CA ASN A 70 -12.70 50.77 15.85
C ASN A 70 -11.48 51.55 15.34
N ASN A 71 -11.35 52.83 15.73
CA ASN A 71 -10.19 53.65 15.37
C ASN A 71 -8.90 53.07 15.95
N ALA A 72 -8.91 52.66 17.22
CA ALA A 72 -7.76 52.02 17.86
C ALA A 72 -7.37 50.70 17.17
N ILE A 73 -8.34 49.90 16.72
CA ILE A 73 -8.08 48.68 15.95
C ILE A 73 -7.45 48.98 14.59
N VAL A 74 -7.90 50.02 13.90
CA VAL A 74 -7.36 50.42 12.61
C VAL A 74 -5.91 50.88 12.76
N GLU A 75 -5.64 51.76 13.73
CA GLU A 75 -4.28 52.26 14.03
C GLU A 75 -3.32 51.11 14.41
N TYR A 76 -3.79 50.16 15.23
CA TYR A 76 -3.03 48.96 15.55
C TYR A 76 -2.71 48.11 14.30
N LYS A 77 -3.68 47.92 13.39
CA LYS A 77 -3.45 47.18 12.14
C LYS A 77 -2.47 47.89 11.21
N GLU A 78 -2.51 49.22 11.16
CA GLU A 78 -1.58 50.01 10.35
C GLU A 78 -0.17 49.98 10.93
N SER A 79 -0.02 50.03 12.26
CA SER A 79 1.30 49.94 12.91
C SER A 79 1.99 48.58 12.76
N ILE A 80 1.23 47.50 12.53
CA ILE A 80 1.75 46.15 12.29
C ILE A 80 2.02 45.87 10.81
N LYS A 81 1.52 46.75 9.93
CA LYS A 81 1.68 46.56 8.49
C LYS A 81 3.17 46.70 8.16
N LEU A 82 3.75 45.60 7.70
CA LEU A 82 5.11 45.57 7.17
C LEU A 82 5.26 46.65 6.10
N SER A 83 6.39 47.32 6.11
CA SER A 83 6.77 48.19 4.99
C SER A 83 6.79 47.36 3.70
N PRO A 84 6.46 47.94 2.53
CA PRO A 84 6.52 47.22 1.26
C PRO A 84 7.85 46.47 1.01
N ILE A 85 8.97 47.03 1.51
CA ILE A 85 10.28 46.38 1.42
C ILE A 85 10.40 45.15 2.33
N GLU A 86 9.80 45.18 3.51
CA GLU A 86 9.80 44.06 4.45
C GLU A 86 8.90 42.92 3.95
N GLU A 87 7.75 43.26 3.35
CA GLU A 87 6.87 42.31 2.68
C GLU A 87 7.55 41.63 1.48
N ALA A 88 8.26 42.41 0.65
CA ALA A 88 9.06 41.88 -0.44
C ALA A 88 10.17 40.94 0.08
N ASN A 89 10.90 41.35 1.12
CA ASN A 89 11.96 40.54 1.72
C ASN A 89 11.43 39.24 2.35
N LEU A 90 10.25 39.28 2.96
CA LEU A 90 9.58 38.07 3.47
C LEU A 90 9.24 37.12 2.32
N THR A 91 8.72 37.67 1.22
CA THR A 91 8.38 36.89 0.02
C THR A 91 9.61 36.24 -0.60
N ILE A 92 10.72 36.99 -0.74
CA ILE A 92 12.00 36.46 -1.23
C ILE A 92 12.51 35.32 -0.33
N ARG A 93 12.43 35.50 1.00
CA ARG A 93 12.84 34.44 1.96
C ARG A 93 12.00 33.17 1.79
N LYS A 94 10.67 33.30 1.70
CA LYS A 94 9.76 32.17 1.45
C LYS A 94 10.06 31.48 0.12
N ALA A 95 10.30 32.25 -0.95
CA ALA A 95 10.65 31.71 -2.25
C ALA A 95 11.99 30.95 -2.21
N ASN A 96 13.01 31.51 -1.57
CA ASN A 96 14.31 30.86 -1.42
C ASN A 96 14.23 29.56 -0.61
N GLN A 97 13.44 29.56 0.45
CA GLN A 97 13.16 28.34 1.21
C GLN A 97 12.51 27.28 0.32
N ARG A 98 11.46 27.64 -0.42
CA ARG A 98 10.78 26.72 -1.33
C ARG A 98 11.72 26.18 -2.41
N ILE A 99 12.60 27.02 -2.96
CA ILE A 99 13.62 26.59 -3.94
C ILE A 99 14.57 25.57 -3.31
N SER A 100 15.00 25.79 -2.06
CA SER A 100 15.85 24.84 -1.34
C SER A 100 15.14 23.50 -1.14
N ASP A 101 13.88 23.52 -0.73
CA ASP A 101 13.08 22.31 -0.52
C ASP A 101 12.90 21.54 -1.84
N LEU A 102 12.59 22.24 -2.93
CA LEU A 102 12.43 21.64 -4.26
C LEU A 102 13.74 21.04 -4.79
N LYS A 103 14.89 21.66 -4.53
CA LYS A 103 16.20 21.10 -4.88
C LYS A 103 16.46 19.80 -4.16
N LEU A 104 16.16 19.74 -2.86
CA LEU A 104 16.30 18.53 -2.06
C LEU A 104 15.36 17.43 -2.58
N GLU A 105 14.11 17.76 -2.86
CA GLU A 105 13.13 16.83 -3.41
C GLU A 105 13.57 16.26 -4.76
N SER A 106 14.08 17.10 -5.66
CA SER A 106 14.62 16.68 -6.96
C SER A 106 15.79 15.72 -6.79
N GLN A 107 16.73 16.01 -5.90
CA GLN A 107 17.87 15.13 -5.61
C GLN A 107 17.42 13.75 -5.11
N LEU A 108 16.46 13.72 -4.18
CA LEU A 108 15.91 12.47 -3.67
C LEU A 108 15.19 11.65 -4.76
N GLN A 109 14.48 12.33 -5.66
CA GLN A 109 13.84 11.68 -6.80
C GLN A 109 14.87 11.09 -7.77
N ASP A 110 15.94 11.82 -8.08
CA ASP A 110 17.03 11.34 -8.94
C ASP A 110 17.74 10.13 -8.34
N GLU A 111 18.03 10.14 -7.03
CA GLU A 111 18.58 8.99 -6.33
C GLU A 111 17.66 7.78 -6.40
N LYS A 112 16.35 7.97 -6.16
CA LYS A 112 15.36 6.91 -6.25
C LYS A 112 15.29 6.32 -7.66
N LEU A 113 15.34 7.17 -8.68
CA LEU A 113 15.32 6.77 -10.08
C LEU A 113 16.57 5.96 -10.43
N ASN A 114 17.75 6.39 -9.97
CA ASN A 114 19.00 5.66 -10.15
C ASN A 114 18.97 4.29 -9.47
N ARG A 115 18.45 4.19 -8.24
CA ARG A 115 18.26 2.90 -7.57
C ARG A 115 17.36 1.97 -8.37
N LEU A 116 16.22 2.48 -8.87
CA LEU A 116 15.28 1.71 -9.68
C LEU A 116 15.90 1.21 -10.98
N ARG A 117 16.71 2.04 -11.66
CA ARG A 117 17.45 1.65 -12.87
C ARG A 117 18.42 0.50 -12.58
N ASN A 118 19.20 0.61 -11.50
CA ASN A 118 20.16 -0.42 -11.12
C ASN A 118 19.47 -1.74 -10.76
N THR A 119 18.38 -1.69 -9.98
CA THR A 119 17.62 -2.91 -9.64
C THR A 119 17.01 -3.54 -10.89
N LYS A 120 16.48 -2.72 -11.81
CA LYS A 120 15.91 -3.20 -13.06
C LYS A 120 16.96 -3.93 -13.90
N ALA A 121 18.14 -3.34 -14.08
CA ALA A 121 19.25 -3.95 -14.82
C ALA A 121 19.65 -5.32 -14.23
N ILE A 122 19.80 -5.41 -12.90
CA ILE A 122 20.13 -6.68 -12.21
C ILE A 122 19.04 -7.73 -12.44
N THR A 123 17.76 -7.33 -12.38
CA THR A 123 16.65 -8.28 -12.60
C THR A 123 16.56 -8.75 -14.04
N GLU A 124 16.84 -7.87 -15.01
CA GLU A 124 16.87 -8.21 -16.44
C GLU A 124 18.01 -9.20 -16.73
N GLU A 125 19.19 -8.98 -16.18
CA GLU A 125 20.32 -9.90 -16.29
C GLU A 125 20.01 -11.27 -15.68
N ARG A 126 19.42 -11.30 -14.47
CA ARG A 126 18.97 -12.55 -13.84
C ARG A 126 17.93 -13.29 -14.69
N LEU A 127 17.02 -12.56 -15.32
CA LEU A 127 16.03 -13.14 -16.21
C LEU A 127 16.67 -13.75 -17.45
N THR A 128 17.67 -13.10 -18.05
CA THR A 128 18.39 -13.66 -19.20
C THR A 128 19.08 -14.97 -18.85
N TYR A 129 19.77 -15.04 -17.70
CA TYR A 129 20.39 -16.28 -17.24
C TYR A 129 19.37 -17.40 -16.99
N ALA A 130 18.22 -17.08 -16.39
CA ALA A 130 17.16 -18.04 -16.14
C ALA A 130 16.56 -18.59 -17.45
N LEU A 131 16.37 -17.74 -18.47
CA LEU A 131 15.87 -18.14 -19.78
C LEU A 131 16.85 -19.06 -20.52
N GLU A 132 18.15 -18.77 -20.46
CA GLU A 132 19.17 -19.63 -21.05
C GLU A 132 19.23 -20.99 -20.35
N ALA A 133 19.18 -21.02 -19.01
CA ALA A 133 19.13 -22.26 -18.24
C ALA A 133 17.89 -23.09 -18.60
N LYS A 134 16.72 -22.45 -18.70
CA LYS A 134 15.48 -23.11 -19.15
C LYS A 134 15.64 -23.73 -20.54
N ARG A 135 16.22 -23.00 -21.49
CA ARG A 135 16.45 -23.50 -22.86
C ARG A 135 17.37 -24.73 -22.88
N LYS A 136 18.41 -24.76 -22.04
CA LYS A 136 19.30 -25.93 -21.89
C LYS A 136 18.54 -27.14 -21.37
N LEU A 137 17.76 -26.97 -20.30
CA LEU A 137 16.95 -28.04 -19.73
C LEU A 137 15.89 -28.58 -20.72
N GLU A 138 15.25 -27.71 -21.50
CA GLU A 138 14.31 -28.12 -22.54
C GLU A 138 15.00 -28.97 -23.63
N SER A 139 16.22 -28.61 -24.03
CA SER A 139 17.02 -29.42 -24.96
C SER A 139 17.40 -30.78 -24.37
N GLU A 140 17.80 -30.82 -23.11
CA GLU A 140 18.15 -32.08 -22.41
C GLU A 140 16.94 -32.99 -22.26
N MET A 141 15.78 -32.46 -21.88
CA MET A 141 14.53 -33.21 -21.86
C MET A 141 14.18 -33.78 -23.23
N GLY A 142 14.38 -33.01 -24.31
CA GLY A 142 14.17 -33.48 -25.68
C GLY A 142 15.04 -34.70 -26.00
N ASN A 143 16.32 -34.64 -25.65
CA ASN A 143 17.28 -35.73 -25.85
C ASN A 143 16.93 -36.98 -25.03
N LEU A 144 16.56 -36.80 -23.76
CA LEU A 144 16.13 -37.90 -22.90
C LEU A 144 14.87 -38.57 -23.43
N LYS A 145 13.88 -37.78 -23.88
CA LYS A 145 12.65 -38.30 -24.48
C LYS A 145 12.93 -39.12 -25.74
N ALA A 146 13.82 -38.65 -26.62
CA ALA A 146 14.24 -39.41 -27.79
C ALA A 146 14.91 -40.74 -27.40
N THR A 147 15.75 -40.73 -26.37
CA THR A 147 16.43 -41.93 -25.84
C THR A 147 15.43 -42.95 -25.29
N ILE A 148 14.42 -42.48 -24.55
CA ILE A 148 13.34 -43.34 -24.02
C ILE A 148 12.63 -44.05 -25.18
N VAL A 149 12.21 -43.30 -26.21
CA VAL A 149 11.53 -43.88 -27.39
C VAL A 149 12.40 -44.94 -28.08
N MET A 150 13.71 -44.68 -28.23
CA MET A 150 14.63 -45.67 -28.80
C MET A 150 14.71 -46.94 -27.95
N LYS A 151 14.77 -46.81 -26.62
CA LYS A 151 14.83 -47.96 -25.70
C LYS A 151 13.53 -48.73 -25.65
N GLU A 152 12.38 -48.06 -25.73
CA GLU A 152 11.07 -48.72 -25.85
C GLU A 152 10.99 -49.57 -27.13
N ASN A 153 11.46 -49.04 -28.25
CA ASN A 153 11.53 -49.78 -29.51
C ASN A 153 12.45 -51.01 -29.42
N GLU A 154 13.61 -50.88 -28.79
CA GLU A 154 14.53 -51.98 -28.53
C GLU A 154 13.89 -53.08 -27.67
N ILE A 155 13.22 -52.69 -26.58
CA ILE A 155 12.47 -53.62 -25.71
C ILE A 155 11.39 -54.35 -26.50
N ASN A 156 10.64 -53.64 -27.35
CA ASN A 156 9.58 -54.24 -28.16
C ASN A 156 10.14 -55.25 -29.16
N LEU A 157 11.28 -54.95 -29.80
CA LEU A 157 11.96 -55.88 -30.70
C LEU A 157 12.44 -57.14 -29.96
N LEU A 158 13.03 -56.98 -28.78
CA LEU A 158 13.49 -58.09 -27.95
C LEU A 158 12.32 -58.96 -27.48
N LYS A 159 11.21 -58.35 -27.05
CA LYS A 159 9.97 -59.07 -26.70
C LYS A 159 9.44 -59.89 -27.87
N LEU A 160 9.48 -59.33 -29.09
CA LEU A 160 9.04 -60.03 -30.29
C LEU A 160 9.93 -61.24 -30.58
N LYS A 161 11.26 -61.08 -30.54
CA LYS A 161 12.23 -62.19 -30.70
C LYS A 161 12.05 -63.28 -29.65
N LEU A 162 11.73 -62.91 -28.39
CA LEU A 162 11.48 -63.90 -27.34
C LEU A 162 10.21 -64.72 -27.60
N ARG A 163 9.17 -64.10 -28.18
CA ARG A 163 7.93 -64.79 -28.54
C ARG A 163 8.12 -65.73 -29.74
N SER A 164 8.93 -65.36 -30.72
CA SER A 164 9.23 -66.22 -31.88
C SER A 164 10.33 -67.25 -31.59
N GLY A 165 11.17 -67.02 -30.58
CA GLY A 165 12.19 -67.97 -30.10
C GLY A 165 11.68 -69.02 -29.11
N SER A 166 10.38 -69.05 -28.79
CA SER A 166 9.80 -70.10 -27.93
C SER A 166 9.64 -71.43 -28.70
N ALA A 167 10.72 -71.96 -29.25
CA ALA A 167 10.80 -73.39 -29.50
C ALA A 167 10.68 -74.05 -28.11
N SER A 168 9.54 -74.65 -27.80
CA SER A 168 9.39 -75.42 -26.56
C SER A 168 10.50 -76.46 -26.54
N LEU A 169 11.43 -76.35 -25.60
CA LEU A 169 12.45 -77.37 -25.39
C LEU A 169 11.74 -78.72 -25.30
N SER A 170 12.18 -79.70 -26.09
CA SER A 170 11.63 -81.05 -25.97
C SER A 170 11.90 -81.57 -24.55
N ASP A 171 11.10 -82.52 -24.07
CA ASP A 171 11.28 -83.05 -22.71
C ASP A 171 12.70 -83.61 -22.48
N LEU A 172 13.31 -84.17 -23.53
CA LEU A 172 14.70 -84.62 -23.53
C LEU A 172 15.66 -83.43 -23.35
N GLN A 173 15.49 -82.36 -24.11
CA GLN A 173 16.31 -81.16 -24.00
C GLN A 173 16.13 -80.45 -22.65
N LEU A 174 14.91 -80.43 -22.12
CA LEU A 174 14.60 -79.84 -20.82
C LEU A 174 15.33 -80.56 -19.68
N LEU A 175 15.44 -81.89 -19.75
CA LEU A 175 16.22 -82.68 -18.79
C LEU A 175 17.72 -82.77 -19.16
N GLY A 176 18.12 -82.22 -20.31
CA GLY A 176 19.50 -82.15 -20.76
C GLY A 176 20.04 -83.46 -21.37
N PHE A 177 19.17 -84.26 -21.99
CA PHE A 177 19.53 -85.46 -22.75
C PHE A 177 19.64 -85.17 -24.25
N LYS A 178 20.64 -85.77 -24.90
CA LYS A 178 20.82 -85.74 -26.37
C LYS A 178 20.17 -86.94 -27.08
N HIS A 179 19.96 -88.04 -26.35
CA HIS A 179 19.40 -89.31 -26.83
C HIS A 179 18.43 -89.85 -25.78
N ASN A 180 17.66 -90.90 -26.11
CA ASN A 180 16.73 -91.53 -25.17
C ASN A 180 17.50 -92.13 -23.98
N PRO A 181 17.25 -91.63 -22.75
CA PRO A 181 17.96 -92.09 -21.57
C PRO A 181 17.47 -93.47 -21.12
N THR A 182 18.28 -94.18 -20.34
CA THR A 182 17.76 -95.32 -19.57
C THR A 182 16.96 -94.81 -18.37
N LEU A 183 16.11 -95.68 -17.80
CA LEU A 183 15.30 -95.32 -16.63
C LEU A 183 16.16 -94.96 -15.40
N SER A 184 17.37 -95.52 -15.31
CA SER A 184 18.36 -95.16 -14.28
C SER A 184 18.90 -93.75 -14.49
N ASP A 185 19.34 -93.43 -15.71
CA ASP A 185 19.89 -92.11 -16.06
C ASP A 185 18.85 -91.00 -15.87
N LEU A 186 17.61 -91.28 -16.26
CA LEU A 186 16.47 -90.38 -16.10
C LEU A 186 16.25 -90.01 -14.62
N LYS A 187 16.26 -91.00 -13.72
CA LYS A 187 16.13 -90.79 -12.27
C LYS A 187 17.27 -89.98 -11.68
N VAL A 188 18.52 -90.30 -12.05
CA VAL A 188 19.71 -89.60 -11.56
C VAL A 188 19.67 -88.13 -11.97
N LYS A 189 19.35 -87.87 -13.25
CA LYS A 189 19.28 -86.51 -13.79
C LYS A 189 18.13 -85.71 -13.18
N TYR A 190 16.96 -86.32 -13.02
CA TYR A 190 15.82 -85.71 -12.36
C TYR A 190 16.14 -85.33 -10.91
N LYS A 191 16.77 -86.21 -10.12
CA LYS A 191 17.15 -85.91 -8.73
C LYS A 191 18.13 -84.74 -8.63
N ARG A 192 19.09 -84.66 -9.57
CA ARG A 192 20.03 -83.55 -9.66
C ARG A 192 19.30 -82.24 -9.98
N LEU A 193 18.42 -82.23 -10.97
CA LEU A 193 17.65 -81.04 -11.35
C LEU A 193 16.70 -80.61 -10.23
N THR A 194 16.04 -81.55 -9.57
CA THR A 194 15.19 -81.27 -8.40
C THR A 194 15.99 -80.56 -7.31
N THR A 195 17.23 -80.98 -7.04
CA THR A 195 18.05 -80.33 -6.02
C THR A 195 18.38 -78.87 -6.35
N ILE A 196 18.50 -78.54 -7.64
CA ILE A 196 18.83 -77.19 -8.12
C ILE A 196 17.58 -76.30 -8.19
N TYR A 197 16.45 -76.84 -8.66
CA TYR A 197 15.27 -76.04 -9.00
C TYR A 197 14.12 -76.14 -7.99
N HIS A 198 14.25 -76.89 -6.89
CA HIS A 198 13.21 -76.96 -5.86
C HIS A 198 12.97 -75.58 -5.23
N PRO A 199 11.71 -75.13 -5.08
CA PRO A 199 11.38 -73.83 -4.50
C PRO A 199 11.95 -73.66 -3.07
N ASP A 200 11.85 -74.68 -2.23
CA ASP A 200 12.40 -74.66 -0.85
C ASP A 200 13.93 -74.48 -0.77
N LYS A 201 14.64 -74.65 -1.89
CA LYS A 201 16.10 -74.47 -1.98
C LYS A 201 16.49 -73.21 -2.76
N GLY A 202 15.54 -72.28 -2.94
CA GLY A 202 15.74 -71.05 -3.73
C GLY A 202 15.57 -71.24 -5.24
N GLY A 203 14.96 -72.35 -5.67
CA GLY A 203 14.69 -72.63 -7.07
C GLY A 203 13.40 -72.00 -7.60
N CYS A 204 13.10 -72.22 -8.89
CA CYS A 204 11.94 -71.63 -9.57
C CYS A 204 10.81 -72.67 -9.66
N ASP A 205 9.66 -72.38 -9.02
CA ASP A 205 8.49 -73.26 -9.00
C ASP A 205 7.98 -73.60 -10.42
N VAL A 206 7.90 -72.61 -11.30
CA VAL A 206 7.49 -72.80 -12.71
C VAL A 206 8.45 -73.73 -13.45
N MET A 207 9.76 -73.62 -13.22
CA MET A 207 10.74 -74.49 -13.86
C MET A 207 10.68 -75.90 -13.29
N MET A 208 10.46 -76.03 -11.98
CA MET A 208 10.32 -77.31 -11.30
C MET A 208 9.07 -78.07 -11.77
N ALA A 209 7.94 -77.38 -11.95
CA ALA A 209 6.73 -77.96 -12.53
C ALA A 209 6.96 -78.49 -13.96
N LYS A 210 7.73 -77.76 -14.79
CA LYS A 210 8.12 -78.21 -16.14
C LYS A 210 9.02 -79.46 -16.09
N ILE A 211 10.00 -79.48 -15.19
CA ILE A 211 10.90 -80.64 -14.98
C ILE A 211 10.11 -81.88 -14.55
N ASN A 212 9.17 -81.73 -13.61
CA ASN A 212 8.29 -82.81 -13.14
C ASN A 212 7.43 -83.37 -14.28
N SER A 213 6.85 -82.46 -15.07
CA SER A 213 6.01 -82.82 -16.22
C SER A 213 6.79 -83.61 -17.27
N ALA A 214 7.99 -83.14 -17.63
CA ALA A 214 8.86 -83.82 -18.58
C ALA A 214 9.36 -85.18 -18.08
N TYR A 215 9.75 -85.28 -16.80
CA TYR A 215 10.15 -86.55 -16.19
C TYR A 215 9.01 -87.57 -16.22
N THR A 216 7.78 -87.13 -15.90
CA THR A 216 6.60 -88.00 -15.89
C THR A 216 6.31 -88.53 -17.29
N ARG A 217 6.37 -87.67 -18.31
CA ARG A 217 6.17 -88.06 -19.71
C ARG A 217 7.25 -89.02 -20.20
N LEU A 218 8.53 -88.73 -19.95
CA LEU A 218 9.62 -89.61 -20.39
C LEU A 218 9.63 -90.95 -19.67
N ARG A 219 9.30 -90.99 -18.38
CA ARG A 219 9.17 -92.22 -17.60
C ARG A 219 8.04 -93.13 -18.10
N ALA A 220 7.00 -92.56 -18.73
CA ALA A 220 5.92 -93.36 -19.31
C ALA A 220 6.31 -94.02 -20.64
N VAL A 221 7.34 -93.51 -21.31
CA VAL A 221 7.79 -93.96 -22.64
C VAL A 221 9.10 -94.78 -22.58
N THR A 222 9.85 -94.68 -21.48
CA THR A 222 11.14 -95.36 -21.24
C THR A 222 10.95 -96.58 -20.36
#